data_AF-A0A967QHX7-F1
#
_entry.id   AF-A0A967QHX7-F1
#
_cell.length_a   1.000
_cell.length_b   1.000
_cell.length_c   1.000
_cell.angle_alpha   90.00
_cell.angle_beta   90.00
_cell.angle_gamma   90.00
#
_symmetry.space_group_name_H-M   'P 1'
#
loop_
_entity.id
_entity.type
_entity.pdbx_description
1 polymer ?
#
loop_
_entity_poly.entity_id
_entity_poly.type
_entity_poly.pdbx_seq_one_letter_code
_entity_poly.pdbx_strand_id
1 'polypeptide(L)'
;RVSVPPSFKVVVKGRKPANVTAKDFMLEILRHPYIRDGHAIGQIIEYAGEAVEALAIDERATMTNMAAEVGAFTGIIAPDAKAVEYLVAERG
;
A
#
# COMPACT_ATOMS: atom_id res chain seq x y z
N ARG A 1 13.53 -6.71 20.77
CA ARG A 1 13.12 -7.82 19.88
C ARG A 1 11.71 -7.51 19.42
N VAL A 2 11.43 -7.47 18.12
CA VAL A 2 10.08 -7.21 17.60
C VAL A 2 9.31 -8.52 17.57
N SER A 3 8.10 -8.57 18.13
CA SER A 3 7.17 -9.68 17.95
C SER A 3 6.53 -9.60 16.57
N VAL A 4 6.30 -10.74 15.91
CA VAL A 4 5.66 -10.76 14.59
C VAL A 4 4.23 -10.21 14.71
N PRO A 5 3.89 -9.10 14.05
CA PRO A 5 2.54 -8.56 14.07
C PRO A 5 1.60 -9.37 13.17
N PRO A 6 0.28 -9.38 13.44
CA PRO A 6 -0.71 -9.88 12.49
C PRO A 6 -0.75 -8.99 11.23
N SER A 7 -1.34 -9.51 10.14
CA SER A 7 -1.54 -8.75 8.91
C SER A 7 -2.98 -8.84 8.40
N PHE A 8 -3.35 -7.83 7.61
CA PHE A 8 -4.57 -7.82 6.82
C PHE A 8 -4.27 -7.30 5.41
N LYS A 9 -5.13 -7.66 4.46
CA LYS A 9 -4.93 -7.38 3.05
C LYS A 9 -5.99 -6.45 2.50
N VAL A 10 -5.56 -5.41 1.80
CA VAL A 10 -6.41 -4.53 1.01
C VAL A 10 -6.20 -4.86 -0.47
N VAL A 11 -7.27 -5.31 -1.12
CA VAL A 11 -7.26 -5.68 -2.54
C VAL A 11 -7.98 -4.62 -3.36
N VAL A 12 -7.23 -3.82 -4.13
CA VAL A 12 -7.79 -2.82 -5.03
C VAL A 12 -7.87 -3.39 -6.45
N LYS A 13 -9.09 -3.55 -6.95
CA LYS A 13 -9.38 -4.16 -8.26
C LYS A 13 -9.66 -3.10 -9.31
N GLY A 14 -9.50 -3.48 -10.59
CA GLY A 14 -9.75 -2.62 -11.73
C GLY A 14 -8.56 -1.73 -12.06
N ARG A 15 -8.82 -0.60 -12.72
CA ARG A 15 -7.79 0.31 -13.21
C ARG A 15 -7.98 1.71 -12.68
N LYS A 16 -6.86 2.35 -12.37
CA LYS A 16 -6.80 3.76 -11.93
C LYS A 16 -7.27 4.69 -13.04
N PRO A 17 -8.32 5.52 -12.83
CA PRO A 17 -8.69 6.57 -13.77
C PRO A 17 -7.58 7.60 -13.96
N ALA A 18 -7.55 8.30 -15.09
CA ALA A 18 -6.45 9.21 -15.46
C ALA A 18 -6.14 10.31 -14.42
N ASN A 19 -7.17 10.82 -13.73
CA ASN A 19 -7.04 11.89 -12.75
C ASN A 19 -7.02 11.39 -11.29
N VAL A 20 -6.80 10.09 -11.10
CA VAL A 20 -6.72 9.46 -9.77
C VAL A 20 -5.28 9.04 -9.51
N THR A 21 -4.83 9.23 -8.28
CA THR A 21 -3.47 8.94 -7.81
C THR A 21 -3.48 7.91 -6.68
N ALA A 22 -2.31 7.37 -6.34
CA ALA A 22 -2.15 6.54 -5.14
C ALA A 22 -2.65 7.22 -3.84
N LYS A 23 -2.54 8.55 -3.75
CA LYS A 23 -3.06 9.29 -2.60
C LYS A 23 -4.58 9.18 -2.47
N ASP A 24 -5.30 9.23 -3.59
CA ASP A 24 -6.76 9.07 -3.59
C ASP A 24 -7.16 7.65 -3.16
N PHE A 25 -6.39 6.63 -3.53
CA PHE A 25 -6.60 5.27 -3.06
C PHE A 25 -6.44 5.21 -1.54
N MET A 26 -5.39 5.82 -1.00
CA MET A 26 -5.17 5.87 0.45
C MET A 26 -6.25 6.63 1.19
N LEU A 27 -6.72 7.76 0.66
CA LEU A 27 -7.83 8.50 1.25
C LEU A 27 -9.11 7.66 1.30
N GLU A 28 -9.39 6.86 0.27
CA GLU A 28 -10.53 5.94 0.29
C GLU A 28 -10.32 4.78 1.28
N ILE A 29 -9.12 4.21 1.36
CA ILE A 29 -8.79 3.16 2.34
C ILE A 29 -8.97 3.68 3.78
N LEU A 30 -8.51 4.89 4.08
CA LEU A 30 -8.67 5.52 5.41
C LEU A 30 -10.14 5.73 5.80
N ARG A 31 -11.03 5.93 4.82
CA ARG A 31 -12.48 6.08 5.05
C ARG A 31 -13.17 4.74 5.36
N HIS A 32 -12.55 3.62 5.03
CA HIS A 32 -13.16 2.31 5.23
C HIS A 32 -13.42 2.04 6.72
N PRO A 33 -14.61 1.53 7.12
CA PRO A 33 -14.95 1.32 8.53
C PRO A 33 -13.91 0.50 9.30
N TYR A 34 -13.34 -0.54 8.68
CA TYR A 34 -12.28 -1.34 9.30
C TYR A 34 -11.09 -0.49 9.79
N ILE A 35 -10.68 0.51 8.99
CA ILE A 35 -9.57 1.40 9.35
C ILE A 35 -10.06 2.45 10.36
N ARG A 36 -11.17 3.11 10.07
CA ARG A 36 -11.73 4.19 10.90
C ARG A 36 -12.06 3.74 12.33
N ASP A 37 -12.54 2.50 12.48
CA ASP A 37 -12.93 1.93 13.77
C ASP A 37 -11.71 1.34 14.52
N GLY A 38 -10.49 1.52 14.00
CA GLY A 38 -9.22 1.23 14.67
C GLY A 38 -8.75 -0.22 14.58
N HIS A 39 -9.39 -1.07 13.76
CA HIS A 39 -9.04 -2.48 13.69
C HIS A 39 -7.63 -2.73 13.12
N ALA A 40 -7.08 -1.80 12.34
CA ALA A 40 -5.76 -1.94 11.71
C ALA A 40 -4.56 -1.60 12.62
N ILE A 41 -4.80 -1.10 13.83
CA ILE A 41 -3.74 -0.60 14.72
C ILE A 41 -2.71 -1.70 15.03
N GLY A 42 -1.43 -1.44 14.74
CA GLY A 42 -0.32 -2.34 15.03
C GLY A 42 -0.21 -3.57 14.11
N GLN A 43 -1.06 -3.68 13.08
CA GLN A 43 -1.00 -4.74 12.09
C GLN A 43 -0.15 -4.35 10.87
N ILE A 44 0.30 -5.32 10.08
CA ILE A 44 0.86 -5.04 8.75
C ILE A 44 -0.30 -4.92 7.74
N ILE A 45 -0.29 -3.86 6.94
CA ILE A 45 -1.20 -3.73 5.80
C ILE A 45 -0.51 -4.21 4.52
N GLU A 46 -1.14 -5.17 3.84
CA GLU A 46 -0.70 -5.67 2.53
C GLU A 46 -1.56 -5.04 1.44
N TYR A 47 -0.99 -4.20 0.58
CA TYR A 47 -1.71 -3.65 -0.57
C TYR A 47 -1.49 -4.55 -1.79
N ALA A 48 -2.59 -4.96 -2.43
CA ALA A 48 -2.56 -5.89 -3.54
C ALA A 48 -3.65 -5.59 -4.59
N GLY A 49 -3.59 -6.28 -5.73
CA GLY A 49 -4.59 -6.25 -6.79
C GLY A 49 -4.16 -5.46 -8.02
N GLU A 50 -4.89 -5.66 -9.12
CA GLU A 50 -4.56 -5.12 -10.45
C GLU A 50 -4.28 -3.62 -10.43
N ALA A 51 -5.06 -2.84 -9.67
CA ALA A 51 -4.91 -1.40 -9.61
C ALA A 51 -3.60 -0.99 -8.93
N VAL A 52 -3.15 -1.72 -7.90
CA VAL A 52 -1.88 -1.47 -7.17
C VAL A 52 -0.69 -1.93 -8.00
N GLU A 53 -0.80 -3.09 -8.66
CA GLU A 53 0.23 -3.62 -9.56
C GLU A 53 0.43 -2.72 -10.79
N ALA A 54 -0.63 -2.05 -11.25
CA ALA A 54 -0.56 -1.07 -12.33
C ALA A 54 0.20 0.22 -11.94
N LEU A 55 0.32 0.57 -10.65
CA LEU A 55 1.02 1.77 -10.19
C LEU A 55 2.52 1.74 -10.51
N ALA A 56 3.12 2.92 -10.61
CA ALA A 56 4.56 3.11 -10.61
C ALA A 56 5.14 2.98 -9.18
N ILE A 57 6.46 2.81 -9.04
CA ILE A 57 7.10 2.53 -7.74
C ILE A 57 6.99 3.70 -6.76
N ASP A 58 7.01 4.94 -7.25
CA ASP A 58 6.77 6.17 -6.48
C ASP A 58 5.33 6.25 -5.92
N GLU A 59 4.35 5.88 -6.73
CA GLU A 59 2.95 5.75 -6.30
C GLU A 59 2.79 4.65 -5.24
N ARG A 60 3.48 3.52 -5.40
CA ARG A 60 3.50 2.45 -4.38
C ARG A 60 4.17 2.90 -3.08
N ALA A 61 5.26 3.67 -3.16
CA ALA A 61 5.93 4.26 -2.00
C ALA A 61 5.02 5.25 -1.26
N THR A 62 4.16 5.97 -1.98
CA THR A 62 3.14 6.84 -1.37
C THR A 62 2.16 6.02 -0.53
N MET A 63 1.69 4.87 -1.04
CA MET A 63 0.79 3.99 -0.28
C MET A 63 1.43 3.42 0.98
N THR A 64 2.68 2.95 0.89
CA THR A 64 3.38 2.37 2.05
C THR A 64 3.80 3.44 3.05
N ASN A 65 4.11 4.67 2.61
CA ASN A 65 4.31 5.81 3.50
C ASN A 65 3.05 6.11 4.33
N MET A 66 1.87 6.06 3.69
CA MET A 66 0.60 6.34 4.36
C MET A 66 0.06 5.20 5.25
N ALA A 67 0.85 4.14 5.46
CA ALA A 67 0.50 3.10 6.43
C ALA A 67 0.47 3.64 7.87
N ALA A 68 1.21 4.72 8.16
CA ALA A 68 1.21 5.37 9.47
C ALA A 68 -0.17 5.96 9.82
N GLU A 69 -0.85 6.59 8.85
CA GLU A 69 -2.18 7.17 8.99
C GLU A 69 -3.27 6.11 9.20
N VAL A 70 -3.05 4.89 8.70
CA VAL A 70 -3.89 3.71 8.96
C VAL A 70 -3.73 3.21 10.41
N GLY A 71 -2.68 3.65 11.12
CA GLY A 71 -2.27 3.09 12.41
C GLY A 71 -1.54 1.74 12.28
N ALA A 72 -1.21 1.31 11.06
CA ALA A 72 -0.53 0.06 10.79
C ALA A 72 0.93 0.12 11.28
N PHE A 73 1.49 -1.03 11.62
CA PHE A 73 2.90 -1.19 11.97
C PHE A 73 3.82 -0.84 10.79
N THR A 74 3.46 -1.30 9.60
CA THR A 74 4.08 -0.93 8.32
C THR A 74 3.15 -1.33 7.16
N GLY A 75 3.43 -0.84 5.96
CA GLY A 75 2.74 -1.21 4.74
C GLY A 75 3.67 -1.89 3.74
N ILE A 76 3.18 -2.95 3.09
CA ILE A 76 3.96 -3.68 2.09
C ILE A 76 3.18 -3.88 0.80
N ILE A 77 3.92 -3.92 -0.31
CA ILE A 77 3.45 -4.33 -1.64
C ILE A 77 4.42 -5.40 -2.12
N ALA A 78 3.89 -6.51 -2.65
CA ALA A 78 4.72 -7.58 -3.17
C ALA A 78 5.60 -7.06 -4.33
N PRO A 79 6.89 -7.42 -4.38
CA PRO A 79 7.77 -7.00 -5.46
C PRO A 79 7.37 -7.64 -6.79
N ASP A 80 7.59 -6.92 -7.87
CA ASP A 80 7.36 -7.37 -9.26
C ASP A 80 8.48 -6.84 -10.18
N ALA A 81 8.32 -7.04 -11.50
CA ALA A 81 9.30 -6.60 -12.49
C ALA A 81 9.61 -5.10 -12.38
N LYS A 82 8.59 -4.25 -12.14
CA LYS A 82 8.79 -2.79 -11.97
C LYS A 82 9.67 -2.47 -10.76
N ALA A 83 9.52 -3.23 -9.67
CA ALA A 83 10.36 -3.04 -8.48
C ALA A 83 11.83 -3.39 -8.77
N VAL A 84 12.06 -4.48 -9.52
CA VAL A 84 13.41 -4.86 -9.96
C VAL A 84 14.00 -3.81 -10.90
N GLU A 85 13.25 -3.40 -11.93
CA GLU A 85 13.67 -2.38 -12.90
C GLU A 85 14.04 -1.06 -12.22
N TYR A 86 13.21 -0.59 -11.29
CA TYR A 86 13.48 0.62 -10.51
C TYR A 86 14.76 0.51 -9.68
N LEU A 87 14.97 -0.62 -8.99
CA LEU A 87 16.18 -0.83 -8.20
C LEU A 87 17.44 -0.86 -9.07
N VAL A 88 17.38 -1.50 -10.24
CA VAL A 88 18.50 -1.51 -11.19
C VAL A 88 18.77 -0.10 -11.72
N ALA A 89 17.75 0.66 -12.09
CA ALA A 89 17.92 2.01 -12.62
C ALA A 89 18.51 3.00 -11.59
N GLU A 90 18.13 2.88 -10.32
CA GLU A 90 18.52 3.84 -9.27
C GLU A 90 19.79 3.44 -8.50
N ARG A 91 20.15 2.15 -8.50
CA ARG A 91 21.22 1.59 -7.63
C ARG A 91 22.20 0.67 -8.36
N GLY A 92 22.01 0.43 -9.67
CA GLY A 92 22.83 -0.43 -10.53
C GLY A 92 23.78 0.35 -11.40
#